data_AF-B2T1D4-F1
#
_entry.id   AF-B2T1D4-F1
#
_cell.length_a   1.000
_cell.length_b   1.000
_cell.length_c   1.000
_cell.angle_alpha   90.00
_cell.angle_beta   90.00
_cell.angle_gamma   90.00
#
_symmetry.space_group_name_H-M   'P 1'
#
loop_
_entity.id
_entity.type
_entity.pdbx_description
1 polymer ?
#
loop_
_entity_poly.entity_id
_entity_poly.type
_entity_poly.pdbx_seq_one_letter_code
_entity_poly.pdbx_strand_id
1 'polypeptide(L)'
;MTRSVKNQPSSRPPVDALQYEKLALSAFDLCDRQANQLETLITLASSIVRNPAITHEERKRHRTLLELLVDTAEQYQQELESDRELFQVIALDAKGIPRSRITAQHATNLLAEASQRAKALNEESNASPRKKPSTKSAMIKLSSTAVQQPSTAPH
;
A
#
# COMPACT_ATOMS: atom_id res chain seq x y z
N MET A 1 -13.10 15.12 47.90
CA MET A 1 -14.01 14.83 46.76
C MET A 1 -13.27 15.11 45.46
N THR A 2 -12.94 14.06 44.72
CA THR A 2 -12.16 14.07 43.47
C THR A 2 -13.06 14.50 42.31
N ARG A 3 -12.78 15.65 41.68
CA ARG A 3 -13.48 16.07 40.46
C ARG A 3 -12.86 15.33 39.27
N SER A 4 -13.67 14.47 38.65
CA SER A 4 -13.34 13.72 37.44
C SER A 4 -13.07 14.67 36.28
N VAL A 5 -11.83 14.68 35.78
CA VAL A 5 -11.46 15.35 34.53
C VAL A 5 -12.07 14.53 33.39
N LYS A 6 -13.23 14.96 32.90
CA LYS A 6 -13.87 14.37 31.72
C LYS A 6 -13.03 14.77 30.52
N ASN A 7 -12.21 13.84 30.03
CA ASN A 7 -11.49 13.93 28.76
C ASN A 7 -12.52 14.09 27.63
N GLN A 8 -12.83 15.35 27.30
CA GLN A 8 -13.54 15.69 26.07
C GLN A 8 -12.58 15.37 24.92
N PRO A 9 -12.88 14.40 24.02
CA PRO A 9 -12.19 14.37 22.75
C PRO A 9 -12.47 15.72 22.09
N SER A 10 -11.44 16.38 21.57
CA SER A 10 -11.54 17.67 20.89
C SER A 10 -12.68 17.62 19.86
N SER A 11 -13.85 18.14 20.24
CA SER A 11 -15.02 18.18 19.38
C SER A 11 -14.67 19.06 18.21
N ARG A 12 -14.53 18.44 17.04
CA ARG A 12 -14.33 19.15 15.79
C ARG A 12 -15.52 20.10 15.58
N PRO A 13 -15.30 21.28 14.97
CA PRO A 13 -16.42 21.99 14.35
C PRO A 13 -17.08 21.04 13.33
N PRO A 14 -18.42 21.03 13.22
CA PRO A 14 -19.11 20.23 12.23
C PRO A 14 -18.62 20.66 10.85
N VAL A 15 -17.78 19.84 10.24
CA VAL A 15 -17.37 20.03 8.85
C VAL A 15 -18.61 19.77 8.00
N ASP A 16 -18.89 20.68 7.09
CA ASP A 16 -20.13 20.74 6.34
C ASP A 16 -20.30 19.43 5.53
N ALA A 17 -21.35 18.65 5.81
CA ALA A 17 -21.53 17.31 5.23
C ALA A 17 -21.55 17.35 3.69
N LEU A 18 -22.01 18.47 3.12
CA LEU A 18 -22.00 18.76 1.68
C LEU A 18 -20.60 18.83 1.07
N GLN A 19 -19.58 19.21 1.84
CA GLN A 19 -18.19 19.25 1.37
C GLN A 19 -17.61 17.84 1.26
N TYR A 20 -17.92 16.96 2.21
CA TYR A 20 -17.52 15.56 2.12
C TYR A 20 -18.24 14.81 1.01
N GLU A 21 -19.51 15.11 0.76
CA GLU A 21 -20.25 14.56 -0.38
C GLU A 21 -19.58 14.93 -1.71
N LYS A 22 -19.29 16.22 -1.92
CA LYS A 22 -18.58 16.67 -3.14
C LYS A 22 -17.20 16.03 -3.28
N LEU A 23 -16.48 15.92 -2.18
CA LEU A 23 -15.16 15.32 -2.15
C LEU A 23 -15.22 13.82 -2.46
N ALA A 24 -16.20 13.10 -1.91
CA ALA A 24 -16.46 11.69 -2.20
C ALA A 24 -16.86 11.46 -3.66
N LEU A 25 -17.71 12.32 -4.22
CA LEU A 25 -18.08 12.26 -5.65
C LEU A 25 -16.85 12.52 -6.53
N SER A 26 -16.01 13.51 -6.21
CA SER A 26 -14.78 13.73 -6.99
C SER A 26 -13.81 12.55 -6.91
N ALA A 27 -13.70 11.91 -5.74
CA ALA A 27 -12.89 10.71 -5.55
C ALA A 27 -13.42 9.52 -6.37
N PHE A 28 -14.75 9.38 -6.46
CA PHE A 28 -15.39 8.37 -7.29
C PHE A 28 -15.13 8.63 -8.79
N ASP A 29 -15.32 9.86 -9.26
CA ASP A 29 -15.06 10.24 -10.66
C ASP A 29 -13.60 9.98 -11.08
N LEU A 30 -12.64 10.12 -10.15
CA LEU A 30 -11.23 9.78 -10.39
C LEU A 30 -11.03 8.28 -10.57
N CYS A 31 -11.68 7.44 -9.76
CA CYS A 31 -11.63 5.98 -9.93
C CYS A 31 -12.20 5.57 -11.31
N ASP A 32 -13.30 6.18 -11.75
CA ASP A 32 -13.88 5.91 -13.07
C ASP A 32 -12.92 6.31 -14.20
N ARG A 33 -12.23 7.45 -14.06
CA ARG A 33 -11.18 7.86 -15.01
C ARG A 33 -10.04 6.85 -15.06
N GLN A 34 -9.54 6.40 -13.91
CA GLN A 34 -8.46 5.41 -13.83
C GLN A 34 -8.87 4.07 -14.45
N ALA A 35 -10.12 3.65 -14.28
CA ALA A 35 -10.64 2.45 -14.93
C ALA A 35 -10.60 2.59 -16.47
N ASN A 36 -11.04 3.73 -16.99
CA ASN A 36 -11.00 4.02 -18.43
C ASN A 36 -9.56 4.10 -18.96
N GLN A 37 -8.64 4.73 -18.22
CA GLN A 37 -7.21 4.80 -18.55
C GLN A 37 -6.55 3.42 -18.60
N LEU A 38 -6.93 2.52 -17.70
CA LEU A 38 -6.45 1.15 -17.73
C LEU A 38 -7.01 0.38 -18.94
N GLU A 39 -8.29 0.59 -19.28
CA GLU A 39 -8.90 -0.02 -20.46
C GLU A 39 -8.23 0.42 -21.77
N THR A 40 -7.85 1.69 -21.90
CA THR A 40 -7.10 2.18 -23.07
C THR A 40 -5.72 1.53 -23.17
N LEU A 41 -4.98 1.43 -22.07
CA LEU A 41 -3.68 0.74 -22.04
C LEU A 41 -3.82 -0.76 -22.39
N ILE A 42 -4.81 -1.45 -21.83
CA ILE A 42 -5.09 -2.86 -22.12
C ILE A 42 -5.44 -3.03 -23.60
N THR A 43 -6.26 -2.14 -24.16
CA THR A 43 -6.66 -2.19 -25.56
C THR A 43 -5.47 -1.99 -26.49
N LEU A 44 -4.60 -1.01 -26.19
CA LEU A 44 -3.41 -0.74 -26.98
C LEU A 44 -2.41 -1.91 -26.90
N ALA A 45 -2.14 -2.43 -25.69
CA ALA A 45 -1.30 -3.61 -25.49
C ALA A 45 -1.86 -4.84 -26.22
N SER A 46 -3.17 -5.08 -26.12
CA SER A 46 -3.85 -6.18 -26.81
C SER A 46 -3.74 -6.07 -28.33
N SER A 47 -3.80 -4.85 -28.86
CA SER A 47 -3.64 -4.61 -30.31
C SER A 47 -2.24 -5.00 -30.80
N ILE A 48 -1.21 -4.73 -30.01
CA ILE A 48 0.18 -5.10 -30.29
C ILE A 48 0.34 -6.62 -30.23
N VAL A 49 -0.21 -7.28 -29.21
CA VAL A 49 -0.10 -8.74 -29.03
C VAL A 49 -0.83 -9.51 -30.14
N ARG A 50 -2.01 -9.03 -30.57
CA ARG A 50 -2.82 -9.70 -31.59
C ARG A 50 -2.27 -9.56 -33.02
N ASN A 51 -1.43 -8.56 -33.28
CA ASN A 51 -0.89 -8.29 -34.62
C ASN A 51 0.63 -8.52 -34.64
N PRO A 52 1.11 -9.77 -34.74
CA PRO A 52 2.54 -10.04 -34.75
C PRO A 52 3.23 -9.41 -35.96
N ALA A 53 4.35 -8.72 -35.72
CA ALA A 53 5.14 -8.07 -36.77
C ALA A 53 5.94 -9.10 -37.58
N ILE A 54 5.66 -9.21 -38.87
CA ILE A 54 6.37 -10.11 -39.80
C ILE A 54 7.44 -9.30 -40.53
N THR A 55 7.11 -8.10 -41.00
CA THR A 55 8.00 -7.24 -41.79
C THR A 55 8.84 -6.29 -40.93
N HIS A 56 9.92 -5.75 -41.50
CA HIS A 56 10.76 -4.77 -40.80
C HIS A 56 9.99 -3.48 -40.46
N GLU A 57 9.18 -2.97 -41.39
CA GLU A 57 8.35 -1.78 -41.17
C GLU A 57 7.32 -1.99 -40.05
N GLU A 58 6.69 -3.17 -40.00
CA GLU A 58 5.79 -3.53 -38.90
C GLU A 58 6.52 -3.57 -37.56
N ARG A 59 7.75 -4.08 -37.50
CA ARG A 59 8.54 -4.07 -36.25
C ARG A 59 8.87 -2.65 -35.80
N LYS A 60 9.23 -1.77 -36.75
CA LYS A 60 9.48 -0.35 -36.45
C LYS A 60 8.21 0.33 -35.93
N ARG A 61 7.06 0.09 -36.56
CA ARG A 61 5.76 0.60 -36.12
C ARG A 61 5.37 0.08 -34.74
N HIS A 62 5.58 -1.20 -34.46
CA HIS A 62 5.32 -1.78 -33.14
C HIS A 62 6.22 -1.18 -32.07
N ARG A 63 7.50 -0.93 -32.38
CA ARG A 63 8.39 -0.25 -31.46
C ARG A 63 7.88 1.15 -31.11
N THR A 64 7.42 1.92 -32.09
CA THR A 64 6.80 3.24 -31.83
C THR A 64 5.52 3.12 -31.01
N LEU A 65 4.69 2.10 -31.25
CA LEU A 65 3.49 1.85 -30.42
C LEU A 65 3.83 1.46 -28.99
N LEU A 66 4.91 0.71 -28.77
CA LEU A 66 5.40 0.37 -27.44
C LEU A 66 5.97 1.59 -26.72
N GLU A 67 6.73 2.44 -27.42
CA GLU A 67 7.20 3.74 -26.89
C GLU A 67 6.01 4.60 -26.46
N LEU A 68 4.99 4.73 -27.32
CA LEU A 68 3.76 5.46 -26.96
C LEU A 68 3.02 4.85 -25.75
N LEU A 69 2.98 3.52 -25.64
CA LEU A 69 2.36 2.83 -24.50
C LEU A 69 3.08 3.19 -23.21
N VAL A 70 4.41 3.17 -23.21
CA VAL A 70 5.24 3.51 -22.05
C VAL A 70 5.03 4.97 -21.67
N ASP A 71 5.14 5.89 -22.62
CA ASP A 71 4.95 7.33 -22.37
C ASP A 71 3.56 7.61 -21.76
N THR A 72 2.52 6.97 -22.29
CA THR A 72 1.14 7.13 -21.80
C THR A 72 0.98 6.54 -20.39
N ALA A 73 1.59 5.38 -20.13
CA ALA A 73 1.54 4.75 -18.82
C ALA A 73 2.27 5.59 -17.75
N GLU A 74 3.43 6.18 -18.09
CA GLU A 74 4.15 7.08 -17.20
C GLU A 74 3.33 8.35 -16.91
N GLN A 75 2.65 8.90 -17.91
CA GLN A 75 1.74 10.03 -17.71
C GLN A 75 0.61 9.67 -16.72
N TYR A 76 -0.08 8.54 -16.93
CA TYR A 76 -1.14 8.10 -16.02
C TYR A 76 -0.61 7.83 -14.60
N GLN A 77 0.62 7.33 -14.47
CA GLN A 77 1.25 7.15 -13.17
C GLN A 77 1.47 8.48 -12.44
N GLN A 78 1.95 9.52 -13.14
CA GLN A 78 2.13 10.85 -12.54
C GLN A 78 0.79 11.47 -12.11
N GLU A 79 -0.27 11.29 -12.90
CA GLU A 79 -1.63 11.73 -12.54
C GLU A 79 -2.10 11.01 -11.26
N LEU A 80 -1.90 9.69 -11.15
CA LEU A 80 -2.25 8.88 -9.99
C LEU A 80 -1.54 9.33 -8.70
N GLU A 81 -0.29 9.77 -8.78
CA GLU A 81 0.45 10.28 -7.62
C GLU A 81 -0.21 11.53 -7.03
N SER A 82 -0.73 12.41 -7.88
CA SER A 82 -1.48 13.59 -7.43
C SER A 82 -2.84 13.22 -6.83
N ASP A 83 -3.54 12.24 -7.41
CA ASP A 83 -4.80 11.71 -6.86
C ASP A 83 -4.62 11.06 -5.49
N ARG A 84 -3.48 10.37 -5.28
CA ARG A 84 -3.17 9.72 -4.01
C ARG A 84 -3.15 10.68 -2.83
N GLU A 85 -2.68 11.91 -3.02
CA GLU A 85 -2.71 12.95 -1.98
C GLU A 85 -4.15 13.32 -1.59
N LEU A 86 -5.06 13.41 -2.57
CA LEU A 86 -6.48 13.68 -2.34
C LEU A 86 -7.13 12.57 -1.51
N PHE A 87 -6.94 11.31 -1.92
CA PHE A 87 -7.46 10.16 -1.19
C PHE A 87 -6.88 10.05 0.23
N GLN A 88 -5.60 10.40 0.42
CA GLN A 88 -4.98 10.43 1.74
C GLN A 88 -5.64 11.47 2.66
N VAL A 89 -5.96 12.67 2.14
CA VAL A 89 -6.67 13.70 2.91
C VAL A 89 -8.05 13.21 3.32
N ILE A 90 -8.82 12.63 2.39
CA ILE A 90 -10.15 12.05 2.65
C ILE A 90 -10.07 10.99 3.74
N ALA A 91 -9.11 10.06 3.64
CA ALA A 91 -8.96 8.97 4.59
C ALA A 91 -8.56 9.45 5.99
N LEU A 92 -7.66 10.45 6.09
CA LEU A 92 -7.26 11.05 7.37
C LEU A 92 -8.42 11.80 8.03
N ASP A 93 -9.20 12.52 7.21
CA ASP A 93 -10.39 13.23 7.66
C ASP A 93 -11.46 12.28 8.18
N ALA A 94 -11.78 11.22 7.42
CA ALA A 94 -12.75 10.19 7.80
C ALA A 94 -12.35 9.43 9.08
N LYS A 95 -11.03 9.22 9.28
CA LYS A 95 -10.50 8.60 10.52
C LYS A 95 -10.55 9.53 11.73
N GLY A 96 -10.96 10.78 11.58
CA GLY A 96 -10.97 11.71 12.71
C GLY A 96 -9.57 12.14 13.16
N ILE A 97 -8.52 11.86 12.37
CA ILE A 97 -7.14 12.28 12.66
C ILE A 97 -7.03 13.75 12.23
N PRO A 98 -6.90 14.72 13.16
CA PRO A 98 -6.70 16.10 12.75
C PRO A 98 -5.44 16.18 11.88
N ARG A 99 -5.40 17.10 10.91
CA ARG A 99 -4.14 17.57 10.31
C ARG A 99 -3.30 18.22 11.42
N SER A 100 -2.82 17.42 12.37
CA SER A 100 -1.76 17.83 13.25
C SER A 100 -0.57 17.98 12.32
N ARG A 101 -0.29 19.23 11.92
CA ARG A 101 1.11 19.60 11.74
C ARG A 101 1.80 19.06 12.97
N ILE A 102 2.70 18.12 12.78
CA ILE A 102 3.56 17.65 13.86
C ILE A 102 4.36 18.89 14.25
N THR A 103 3.83 19.66 15.21
CA THR A 103 4.60 20.72 15.84
C THR A 103 5.77 20.03 16.51
N ALA A 104 6.92 20.71 16.56
CA ALA A 104 8.13 20.13 17.15
C ALA A 104 7.84 19.52 18.55
N GLN A 105 6.97 20.18 19.33
CA GLN A 105 6.50 19.69 20.63
C GLN A 105 5.68 18.38 20.55
N HIS A 106 4.86 18.19 19.53
CA HIS A 106 4.08 16.95 19.37
C HIS A 106 4.96 15.79 18.89
N ALA A 107 5.97 16.07 18.05
CA ALA A 107 7.00 15.10 17.69
C ALA A 107 7.82 14.66 18.90
N THR A 108 8.25 15.62 19.73
CA THR A 108 9.02 15.31 20.95
C THR A 108 8.18 14.50 21.93
N ASN A 109 6.88 14.78 22.07
CA ASN A 109 6.00 14.01 22.94
C ASN A 109 5.79 12.58 22.41
N LEU A 110 5.61 12.40 21.10
CA LEU A 110 5.51 11.06 20.50
C LEU A 110 6.82 10.26 20.64
N LEU A 111 7.97 10.89 20.47
CA LEU A 111 9.27 10.26 20.69
C LEU A 111 9.49 9.92 22.17
N ALA A 112 9.05 10.77 23.09
CA ALA A 112 9.12 10.52 24.52
C ALA A 112 8.20 9.35 24.92
N GLU A 113 6.97 9.29 24.41
CA GLU A 113 6.05 8.17 24.62
C GLU A 113 6.59 6.86 24.03
N ALA A 114 7.17 6.90 22.82
CA ALA A 114 7.81 5.74 22.23
C ALA A 114 9.02 5.27 23.06
N SER A 115 9.82 6.20 23.58
CA SER A 115 10.95 5.90 24.48
C SER A 115 10.47 5.30 25.81
N GLN A 116 9.38 5.80 26.39
CA GLN A 116 8.79 5.23 27.59
C GLN A 116 8.24 3.82 27.36
N ARG A 117 7.56 3.58 26.23
CA ARG A 117 7.08 2.24 25.86
C ARG A 117 8.24 1.27 25.61
N ALA A 118 9.33 1.72 24.97
CA ALA A 118 10.53 0.91 24.79
C ALA A 118 11.21 0.59 26.13
N LYS A 119 11.21 1.52 27.10
CA LYS A 119 11.72 1.27 28.46
C LYS A 119 10.83 0.31 29.23
N ALA A 120 9.51 0.43 29.13
CA ALA A 120 8.57 -0.51 29.74
C ALA A 120 8.73 -1.94 29.19
N LEU A 121 8.98 -2.08 27.87
CA LEU A 121 9.26 -3.37 27.24
C LEU A 121 10.56 -4.01 27.76
N ASN A 122 11.59 -3.19 28.05
CA ASN A 122 12.86 -3.66 28.61
C ASN A 122 12.75 -4.06 30.09
N GLU A 123 11.92 -3.36 30.86
CA GLU A 123 11.61 -3.70 32.27
C GLU A 123 10.81 -5.02 32.36
N GLU A 124 9.86 -5.26 31.45
CA GLU A 124 9.14 -6.55 31.34
C GLU A 124 10.07 -7.70 30.91
N SER A 125 11.12 -7.43 30.13
CA SER A 125 12.13 -8.44 29.77
C SER A 125 13.10 -8.77 30.92
N ASN A 126 13.31 -7.84 31.86
CA ASN A 126 14.21 -8.02 33.01
C ASN A 126 13.52 -8.59 34.26
N ALA A 127 12.19 -8.68 34.28
CA ALA A 127 11.41 -9.16 35.43
C ALA A 127 11.17 -10.68 35.48
N SER A 128 11.94 -11.51 34.75
CA SER A 128 11.87 -12.96 34.95
C SER A 128 13.21 -13.69 34.71
N PRO A 129 13.93 -14.08 35.78
CA PRO A 129 14.91 -15.14 35.71
C PRO A 129 14.25 -16.43 36.19
N ARG A 130 13.79 -17.31 35.28
CA ARG A 130 13.49 -18.70 35.68
C ARG A 130 13.82 -19.75 34.62
N LYS A 131 15.02 -20.31 34.84
CA LYS A 131 15.46 -21.70 34.67
C LYS A 131 15.30 -22.35 33.30
N LYS A 132 16.45 -22.51 32.63
CA LYS A 132 16.70 -23.57 31.64
C LYS A 132 16.38 -24.95 32.23
N PRO A 133 15.84 -25.86 31.43
CA PRO A 133 16.38 -27.20 31.39
C PRO A 133 16.94 -27.50 29.99
N SER A 134 18.19 -27.91 29.99
CA SER A 134 18.81 -28.76 28.97
C SER A 134 17.92 -29.96 28.70
N THR A 135 17.61 -30.28 27.43
CA THR A 135 17.93 -31.60 26.84
C THR A 135 17.72 -31.63 25.32
N LYS A 136 18.75 -32.17 24.64
CA LYS A 136 18.74 -32.95 23.39
C LYS A 136 18.24 -32.33 22.08
N SER A 137 19.24 -31.98 21.26
CA SER A 137 19.21 -32.03 19.80
C SER A 137 18.58 -33.33 19.29
N ALA A 138 17.53 -33.18 18.48
CA ALA A 138 17.10 -34.20 17.52
C ALA A 138 17.13 -33.57 16.12
N MET A 139 18.13 -34.03 15.38
CA MET A 139 18.41 -33.81 13.98
C MET A 139 17.17 -34.13 13.12
N ILE A 140 16.48 -33.11 12.60
CA ILE A 140 15.50 -33.32 11.52
C ILE A 140 16.31 -33.35 10.22
N LYS A 141 16.54 -34.57 9.75
CA LYS A 141 17.14 -34.86 8.45
C LYS A 141 16.38 -34.14 7.35
N LEU A 142 17.14 -33.42 6.52
CA LEU A 142 16.77 -33.15 5.15
C LEU A 142 16.51 -34.50 4.46
N SER A 143 15.33 -34.63 3.86
CA SER A 143 15.10 -35.58 2.77
C SER A 143 14.64 -34.79 1.55
N SER A 144 15.64 -34.28 0.84
CA SER A 144 15.55 -34.00 -0.59
C SER A 144 15.28 -35.31 -1.32
N THR A 145 14.15 -35.40 -2.01
CA THR A 145 13.96 -36.42 -3.03
C THR A 145 13.50 -35.72 -4.30
N ALA A 146 14.48 -35.41 -5.13
CA ALA A 146 14.26 -35.21 -6.55
C ALA A 146 14.28 -36.58 -7.25
N VAL A 147 13.66 -36.59 -8.43
CA VAL A 147 13.69 -37.62 -9.48
C VAL A 147 12.62 -38.71 -9.36
N GLN A 148 11.56 -38.59 -10.17
CA GLN A 148 11.29 -39.57 -11.24
C GLN A 148 10.23 -39.04 -12.24
N GLN A 149 10.71 -38.68 -13.43
CA GLN A 149 10.02 -38.77 -14.71
C GLN A 149 10.59 -40.03 -15.40
N PRO A 150 9.76 -40.89 -16.02
CA PRO A 150 9.77 -41.04 -17.49
C PRO A 150 8.35 -41.28 -18.05
N SER A 151 7.95 -40.56 -19.10
CA SER A 151 8.06 -40.95 -20.52
C SER A 151 6.89 -41.79 -21.05
N THR A 152 6.28 -41.27 -22.12
CA THR A 152 5.70 -41.94 -23.30
C THR A 152 4.35 -42.70 -23.19
N ALA A 153 3.35 -42.12 -23.88
CA ALA A 153 2.23 -42.75 -24.59
C ALA A 153 2.71 -43.90 -25.53
N PRO A 154 1.87 -44.77 -26.15
CA PRO A 154 0.47 -44.53 -26.57
C PRO A 154 -0.51 -45.72 -26.42
N HIS A 155 -1.80 -45.44 -26.66
CA HIS A 155 -2.72 -46.24 -27.47
C HIS A 155 -3.92 -45.39 -27.85
#